data_AF-A0A2R5L1E3-F1
#
_entry.id   AF-A0A2R5L1E3-F1
#
_cell.length_a   1.000
_cell.length_b   1.000
_cell.length_c   1.000
_cell.angle_alpha   90.00
_cell.angle_beta   90.00
_cell.angle_gamma   90.00
#
_symmetry.space_group_name_H-M   'P 1'
#
loop_
_entity.id
_entity.type
_entity.pdbx_description
1 polymer ?
#
loop_
_entity_poly.entity_id
_entity_poly.type
_entity_poly.pdbx_seq_one_letter_code
_entity_poly.pdbx_strand_id
1 'polypeptide(L)'
;GQRGFHDHEFVSKLLDCMSFTEFVNDRGLPWRVCDLWDELYSQTPEQQRLEHQDPRLVLVHIKELGHQLYNNENPNPQFESKIPKPTEGSFTRIHQPVFPKLDASKIQAIIEEGTSKEVKIPKSKDQPKIVPMGPHISSLPTIGIGGSSAQRLKVLRDCVSCIFESKISDARKTFPA
;
A
#
# COMPACT_ATOMS: atom_id res chain seq x y z
N GLY A 1 21.81 10.17 0.09
CA GLY A 1 21.19 10.72 -1.13
C GLY A 1 22.27 11.25 -2.06
N GLN A 2 22.24 10.87 -3.33
CA GLN A 2 23.15 11.40 -4.35
C GLN A 2 22.81 12.89 -4.54
N ARG A 3 23.68 13.79 -4.09
CA ARG A 3 23.42 15.25 -4.02
C ARG A 3 23.39 15.96 -5.38
N GLY A 4 23.35 15.23 -6.50
CA GLY A 4 23.52 15.77 -7.86
C GLY A 4 22.24 16.01 -8.66
N PHE A 5 21.06 15.93 -8.04
CA PHE A 5 19.76 16.03 -8.74
C PHE A 5 18.88 17.20 -8.28
N HIS A 6 19.35 18.02 -7.35
CA HIS A 6 18.58 19.14 -6.80
C HIS A 6 18.23 20.20 -7.85
N ASP A 7 19.04 20.33 -8.91
CA ASP A 7 18.84 21.36 -9.95
C ASP A 7 17.80 20.97 -11.02
N HIS A 8 17.29 19.73 -11.00
CA HIS A 8 16.30 19.33 -12.00
C HIS A 8 14.89 19.71 -11.55
N GLU A 9 14.19 20.49 -12.37
CA GLU A 9 12.85 21.04 -12.09
C GLU A 9 11.84 19.99 -11.59
N PHE A 10 11.85 18.79 -12.17
CA PHE A 10 10.97 17.70 -11.71
C PHE A 10 11.26 17.27 -10.26
N VAL A 11 12.54 17.19 -9.88
CA VAL A 11 12.95 16.78 -8.54
C VAL A 11 12.62 17.89 -7.54
N SER A 12 12.90 19.15 -7.87
CA SER A 12 12.48 20.28 -7.02
C SER A 12 10.98 20.26 -6.80
N LYS A 13 10.17 20.18 -7.87
CA LYS A 13 8.71 20.12 -7.75
C LYS A 13 8.21 18.92 -6.95
N LEU A 14 8.85 17.76 -7.08
CA LEU A 14 8.49 16.56 -6.31
C LEU A 14 8.81 16.75 -4.82
N LEU A 15 9.99 17.27 -4.51
CA LEU A 15 10.43 17.50 -3.13
C LEU A 15 9.63 18.62 -2.44
N ASP A 16 9.23 19.64 -3.19
CA ASP A 16 8.41 20.76 -2.71
C ASP A 16 6.91 20.38 -2.61
N CYS A 17 6.52 19.19 -3.08
CA CYS A 17 5.14 18.74 -3.07
C CYS A 17 4.67 18.40 -1.64
N MET A 18 3.51 18.93 -1.26
CA MET A 18 2.90 18.64 0.05
C MET A 18 2.63 17.15 0.25
N SER A 19 2.14 16.44 -0.78
CA SER A 19 1.87 15.00 -0.69
C SER A 19 3.14 14.18 -0.51
N PHE A 20 4.26 14.63 -1.06
CA PHE A 20 5.55 13.97 -0.85
C PHE A 20 6.07 14.22 0.56
N THR A 21 5.84 15.42 1.10
CA THR A 21 6.16 15.74 2.50
C THR A 21 5.35 14.87 3.47
N GLU A 22 4.05 14.73 3.24
CA GLU A 22 3.18 13.82 4.00
C GLU A 22 3.65 12.37 3.91
N PHE A 23 3.97 11.91 2.69
CA PHE A 23 4.53 10.57 2.48
C PHE A 23 5.81 10.34 3.30
N VAL A 24 6.75 11.28 3.33
CA VAL A 24 7.99 11.17 4.10
C VAL A 24 7.71 11.19 5.60
N ASN A 25 6.76 11.99 6.07
CA ASN A 25 6.39 12.02 7.49
C ASN A 25 5.77 10.70 7.95
N ASP A 26 4.90 10.11 7.12
CA ASP A 26 4.22 8.86 7.46
C ASP A 26 5.13 7.64 7.31
N ARG A 27 5.96 7.59 6.25
CA ARG A 27 6.75 6.40 5.89
C ARG A 27 8.20 6.47 6.32
N GLY A 28 8.73 7.67 6.53
CA GLY A 28 10.16 7.90 6.81
C GLY A 28 10.58 7.54 8.23
N LEU A 29 9.61 7.36 9.15
CA LEU A 29 9.91 6.93 10.51
C LEU A 29 10.37 5.45 10.53
N PRO A 30 11.48 5.13 11.21
CA PRO A 30 11.98 3.76 11.30
C PRO A 30 11.12 2.86 12.18
N TRP A 31 10.27 3.44 13.04
CA TRP A 31 9.34 2.72 13.91
C TRP A 31 7.90 3.16 13.59
N ARG A 32 7.14 2.31 12.90
CA ARG A 32 5.77 2.60 12.49
C ARG A 32 5.00 1.32 12.15
N VAL A 33 3.70 1.46 11.94
CA VAL A 33 2.90 0.40 11.34
C VAL A 33 3.43 0.14 9.93
N CYS A 34 3.75 -1.12 9.66
CA CYS A 34 4.22 -1.54 8.35
C CYS A 34 3.06 -2.16 7.57
N ASP A 35 2.95 -1.78 6.30
CA ASP A 35 1.97 -2.34 5.40
C ASP A 35 2.57 -3.43 4.50
N LEU A 36 1.77 -3.90 3.54
CA LEU A 36 2.22 -4.92 2.58
C LEU A 36 3.43 -4.46 1.76
N TRP A 37 3.55 -3.17 1.46
CA TRP A 37 4.68 -2.64 0.71
C TRP A 37 6.00 -2.78 1.46
N ASP A 38 6.01 -2.51 2.75
CA ASP A 38 7.22 -2.65 3.57
C ASP A 38 7.70 -4.10 3.62
N GLU A 39 6.76 -5.04 3.75
CA GLU A 39 7.06 -6.48 3.76
C GLU A 39 7.62 -6.92 2.40
N LEU A 40 6.95 -6.58 1.31
CA LEU A 40 7.38 -6.90 -0.06
C LEU A 40 8.76 -6.31 -0.40
N TYR A 41 8.98 -5.04 -0.07
CA TYR A 41 10.25 -4.36 -0.34
C TYR A 41 11.42 -5.02 0.40
N SER A 42 11.19 -5.45 1.64
CA SER A 42 12.20 -6.17 2.43
C SER A 42 12.55 -7.55 1.87
N GLN A 43 11.58 -8.26 1.29
CA GLN A 43 11.74 -9.63 0.78
C GLN A 43 12.23 -9.68 -0.67
N THR A 44 12.11 -8.57 -1.41
CA THR A 44 12.48 -8.47 -2.84
C THR A 44 13.87 -9.06 -3.16
N PRO A 45 14.95 -8.82 -2.38
CA PRO A 45 16.27 -9.34 -2.72
C PRO A 45 16.35 -10.87 -2.67
N GLU A 46 15.71 -11.48 -1.66
CA GLU A 46 15.66 -12.93 -1.52
C GLU A 46 14.82 -13.54 -2.64
N GLN A 47 13.66 -12.95 -2.92
CA GLN A 47 12.79 -13.38 -4.00
C GLN A 47 13.51 -13.34 -5.35
N GLN A 48 14.19 -12.24 -5.66
CA GLN A 48 15.00 -12.11 -6.87
C GLN A 48 16.11 -13.16 -6.92
N ARG A 49 16.79 -13.43 -5.80
CA ARG A 49 17.84 -14.47 -5.75
C ARG A 49 17.26 -15.84 -6.09
N LEU A 50 16.07 -16.18 -5.59
CA LEU A 50 15.39 -17.44 -5.89
C LEU A 50 14.95 -17.51 -7.36
N GLU A 51 14.40 -16.42 -7.90
CA GLU A 51 13.99 -16.33 -9.31
C GLU A 51 15.18 -16.45 -10.28
N HIS A 52 16.34 -15.91 -9.92
CA HIS A 52 17.56 -16.09 -10.71
C HIS A 52 18.05 -17.55 -10.71
N GLN A 53 17.80 -18.29 -9.63
CA GLN A 53 18.14 -19.72 -9.52
C GLN A 53 17.13 -20.61 -10.24
N ASP A 54 15.84 -20.27 -10.17
CA ASP A 54 14.75 -20.96 -10.85
C ASP A 54 13.79 -19.95 -11.50
N PRO A 55 13.95 -19.69 -12.81
CA PRO A 55 13.10 -18.74 -13.55
C PRO A 55 11.61 -19.09 -13.55
N ARG A 56 11.23 -20.33 -13.23
CA ARG A 56 9.82 -20.74 -13.15
C ARG A 56 9.12 -20.10 -11.96
N LEU A 57 9.87 -19.70 -10.92
CA LEU A 57 9.33 -19.05 -9.73
C LEU A 57 8.83 -17.63 -10.02
N VAL A 58 9.29 -16.97 -11.08
CA VAL A 58 8.85 -15.62 -11.46
C VAL A 58 7.33 -15.56 -11.61
N LEU A 59 6.74 -16.47 -12.38
CA LEU A 59 5.29 -16.51 -12.57
C LEU A 59 4.53 -16.90 -11.29
N VAL A 60 5.15 -17.70 -10.42
CA VAL A 60 4.57 -18.09 -9.12
C VAL A 60 4.50 -16.87 -8.22
N HIS A 61 5.60 -16.15 -8.02
CA HIS A 61 5.63 -14.96 -7.19
C HIS A 61 4.77 -13.82 -7.73
N ILE A 62 4.70 -13.64 -9.06
CA ILE A 62 3.75 -12.68 -9.67
C ILE A 62 2.31 -13.02 -9.31
N LYS A 63 1.94 -14.31 -9.36
CA LYS A 63 0.59 -14.76 -9.01
C LYS A 63 0.30 -14.57 -7.52
N GLU A 64 1.28 -14.86 -6.65
CA GLU A 64 1.16 -14.64 -5.21
C GLU A 64 0.98 -13.16 -4.88
N LEU A 65 1.78 -12.27 -5.48
CA LEU A 65 1.64 -10.83 -5.35
C LEU A 65 0.25 -10.37 -5.81
N GLY A 66 -0.21 -10.85 -6.98
CA GLY A 66 -1.55 -10.55 -7.48
C GLY A 66 -2.65 -10.97 -6.50
N HIS A 67 -2.50 -12.13 -5.87
CA HIS A 67 -3.45 -12.60 -4.85
C HIS A 67 -3.41 -11.76 -3.57
N GLN A 68 -2.23 -11.33 -3.12
CA GLN A 68 -2.11 -10.41 -1.97
C GLN A 68 -2.77 -9.06 -2.24
N LEU A 69 -2.57 -8.49 -3.44
CA LEU A 69 -3.21 -7.24 -3.85
C LEU A 69 -4.74 -7.39 -3.92
N TYR A 70 -5.23 -8.48 -4.52
CA TYR A 70 -6.66 -8.77 -4.59
C TYR A 70 -7.30 -8.87 -3.20
N ASN A 71 -6.67 -9.59 -2.26
CA ASN A 71 -7.18 -9.73 -0.90
C ASN A 71 -7.15 -8.41 -0.12
N ASN A 72 -6.18 -7.54 -0.41
CA ASN A 72 -6.09 -6.21 0.19
C ASN A 72 -7.21 -5.27 -0.32
N GLU A 73 -7.53 -5.35 -1.60
CA GLU A 73 -8.66 -4.59 -2.19
C GLU A 73 -10.03 -5.16 -1.79
N ASN A 74 -10.09 -6.45 -1.46
CA ASN A 74 -11.31 -7.17 -1.10
C ASN A 74 -11.19 -7.80 0.30
N PRO A 75 -11.09 -7.00 1.38
CA PRO A 75 -10.99 -7.52 2.73
C PRO A 75 -12.25 -8.36 3.06
N ASN A 76 -12.00 -9.64 3.37
CA ASN A 76 -12.94 -10.73 3.66
C ASN A 76 -14.45 -10.37 3.71
N PRO A 77 -15.30 -10.87 2.79
CA PRO A 77 -16.74 -10.58 2.77
C PRO A 77 -17.52 -11.13 3.98
N GLN A 78 -16.91 -12.00 4.79
CA GLN A 78 -17.54 -12.54 6.01
C GLN A 78 -17.90 -11.46 7.05
N PHE A 79 -17.23 -10.30 6.99
CA PHE A 79 -17.52 -9.14 7.83
C PHE A 79 -18.11 -7.99 7.03
N GLU A 80 -18.94 -8.29 6.02
CA GLU A 80 -19.97 -7.32 5.64
C GLU A 80 -20.81 -7.07 6.89
N SER A 81 -20.47 -5.99 7.59
CA SER A 81 -21.26 -5.47 8.69
C SER A 81 -22.61 -5.16 8.06
N LYS A 82 -23.59 -6.05 8.22
CA LYS A 82 -24.97 -5.85 7.80
C LYS A 82 -25.61 -4.81 8.71
N ILE A 83 -25.00 -3.63 8.77
CA ILE A 83 -25.58 -2.44 9.33
C ILE A 83 -26.71 -2.12 8.35
N PRO A 84 -27.97 -2.23 8.78
CA PRO A 84 -29.08 -1.85 7.94
C PRO A 84 -28.85 -0.39 7.52
N LYS A 85 -28.72 -0.13 6.22
CA LYS A 85 -28.65 1.23 5.72
C LYS A 85 -29.99 1.90 6.05
N PRO A 86 -30.00 3.08 6.67
CA PRO A 86 -31.24 3.84 6.85
C PRO A 86 -31.92 4.02 5.49
N THR A 87 -33.25 3.90 5.44
CA THR A 87 -34.03 4.17 4.23
C THR A 87 -33.75 5.59 3.72
N GLU A 88 -33.73 5.80 2.40
CA GLU A 88 -33.66 7.15 1.84
C GLU A 88 -34.74 8.06 2.46
N GLY A 89 -34.35 9.25 2.90
CA GLY A 89 -35.21 10.18 3.64
C GLY A 89 -35.31 9.91 5.15
N SER A 90 -34.61 8.92 5.71
CA SER A 90 -34.58 8.73 7.18
C SER A 90 -34.04 9.94 7.94
N PHE A 91 -33.20 10.76 7.29
CA PHE A 91 -32.63 11.99 7.86
C PHE A 91 -33.59 13.20 7.82
N THR A 92 -34.70 13.13 7.07
CA THR A 92 -35.73 14.20 6.99
C THR A 92 -36.95 13.92 7.86
N ARG A 93 -36.96 12.81 8.60
CA ARG A 93 -38.10 12.39 9.42
C ARG A 93 -38.22 13.25 10.68
N ILE A 94 -39.27 14.06 10.73
CA ILE A 94 -39.60 14.97 11.85
C ILE A 94 -39.73 14.25 13.21
N HIS A 95 -40.15 12.99 13.20
CA HIS A 95 -40.22 12.13 14.39
C HIS A 95 -39.13 11.06 14.33
N GLN A 96 -37.98 11.36 14.93
CA GLN A 96 -36.93 10.37 15.17
C GLN A 96 -37.22 9.67 16.51
N PRO A 97 -37.40 8.33 16.53
CA PRO A 97 -37.58 7.61 17.79
C PRO A 97 -36.32 7.77 18.66
N VAL A 98 -36.52 7.95 19.96
CA VAL A 98 -35.41 7.99 20.92
C VAL A 98 -34.70 6.65 20.89
N PHE A 99 -33.37 6.66 20.81
CA PHE A 99 -32.57 5.45 20.81
C PHE A 99 -32.86 4.64 22.09
N PRO A 100 -33.16 3.33 21.98
CA PRO A 100 -33.50 2.52 23.14
C PRO A 100 -32.31 2.46 24.10
N LYS A 101 -32.59 2.37 25.40
CA LYS A 101 -31.55 2.09 26.39
C LYS A 101 -31.02 0.68 26.13
N LEU A 102 -29.71 0.58 25.94
CA LEU A 102 -29.07 -0.72 25.77
C LEU A 102 -28.96 -1.43 27.12
N ASP A 103 -29.20 -2.73 27.11
CA ASP A 103 -29.03 -3.60 28.28
C ASP A 103 -27.56 -4.00 28.39
N ALA A 104 -26.87 -3.47 29.40
CA ALA A 104 -25.46 -3.73 29.63
C ALA A 104 -25.15 -5.22 29.79
N SER A 105 -26.07 -6.00 30.39
CA SER A 105 -25.87 -7.43 30.62
C SER A 105 -25.94 -8.21 29.31
N LYS A 106 -26.86 -7.85 28.42
CA LYS A 106 -26.96 -8.46 27.08
C LYS A 106 -25.77 -8.11 26.21
N ILE A 107 -25.31 -6.86 26.26
CA ILE A 107 -24.09 -6.45 25.56
C ILE A 107 -22.90 -7.29 26.04
N GLN A 108 -22.73 -7.41 27.35
CA GLN A 108 -21.64 -8.18 27.95
C GLN A 108 -21.69 -9.66 27.54
N ALA A 109 -22.89 -10.27 27.53
CA ALA A 109 -23.07 -11.65 27.07
C ALA A 109 -22.72 -11.83 25.58
N ILE A 110 -23.08 -10.89 24.71
CA ILE A 110 -22.72 -10.92 23.28
C ILE A 110 -21.20 -10.76 23.09
N ILE A 111 -20.56 -9.89 23.87
CA ILE A 111 -19.10 -9.74 23.86
C ILE A 111 -18.44 -11.04 24.28
N GLU A 112 -18.90 -11.66 25.37
CA GLU A 112 -18.37 -12.94 25.88
C GLU A 112 -18.60 -14.10 24.91
N GLU A 113 -19.76 -14.15 24.24
CA GLU A 113 -20.04 -15.11 23.18
C GLU A 113 -19.09 -14.90 21.97
N GLY A 114 -18.86 -13.64 21.60
CA GLY A 114 -17.98 -13.25 20.51
C GLY A 114 -16.49 -13.46 20.79
N THR A 115 -16.05 -13.40 22.05
CA THR A 115 -14.67 -13.71 22.45
C THR A 115 -14.45 -15.21 22.67
N SER A 116 -15.49 -15.95 23.08
CA SER A 116 -15.44 -17.41 23.25
C SER A 116 -15.42 -18.15 21.92
N LYS A 117 -16.10 -17.61 20.90
CA LYS A 117 -15.85 -18.00 19.52
C LYS A 117 -14.53 -17.35 19.14
N GLU A 118 -13.44 -18.11 19.10
CA GLU A 118 -12.16 -17.68 18.54
C GLU A 118 -12.33 -17.43 17.03
N VAL A 119 -13.14 -16.44 16.66
CA VAL A 119 -13.07 -15.82 15.37
C VAL A 119 -11.70 -15.16 15.41
N LYS A 120 -10.76 -15.76 14.70
CA LYS A 120 -9.50 -15.13 14.34
C LYS A 120 -9.86 -13.93 13.48
N ILE A 121 -10.38 -12.87 14.11
CA ILE A 121 -10.32 -11.52 13.58
C ILE A 121 -8.84 -11.37 13.29
N PRO A 122 -8.42 -11.27 12.02
CA PRO A 122 -7.02 -11.11 11.72
C PRO A 122 -6.54 -9.96 12.59
N LYS A 123 -5.64 -10.26 13.55
CA LYS A 123 -5.06 -9.23 14.41
C LYS A 123 -4.59 -8.15 13.45
N SER A 124 -5.22 -6.99 13.52
CA SER A 124 -4.83 -5.89 12.64
C SER A 124 -3.33 -5.76 12.78
N LYS A 125 -2.59 -5.76 11.65
CA LYS A 125 -1.13 -5.67 11.61
C LYS A 125 -0.62 -4.30 12.13
N ASP A 126 -1.44 -3.58 12.88
CA ASP A 126 -1.35 -2.17 13.26
C ASP A 126 -0.49 -1.92 14.50
N GLN A 127 0.26 -2.92 14.98
CA GLN A 127 1.26 -2.64 15.99
C GLN A 127 2.50 -2.06 15.30
N PRO A 128 2.98 -0.89 15.73
CA PRO A 128 4.17 -0.31 15.16
C PRO A 128 5.36 -1.22 15.45
N LYS A 129 6.21 -1.43 14.44
CA LYS A 129 7.42 -2.24 14.50
C LYS A 129 8.56 -1.52 13.80
N ILE A 130 9.77 -2.03 13.95
CA ILE A 130 10.91 -1.57 13.13
C ILE A 130 10.60 -1.89 11.67
N VAL A 131 10.68 -0.87 10.81
CA VAL A 131 10.51 -1.03 9.37
C VAL A 131 11.63 -1.95 8.86
N PRO A 132 11.29 -3.10 8.26
CA PRO A 132 12.30 -4.02 7.77
C PRO A 132 13.09 -3.36 6.63
N MET A 133 14.41 -3.53 6.65
CA MET A 133 15.27 -2.93 5.63
C MET A 133 15.17 -3.69 4.32
N GLY A 134 14.91 -2.98 3.24
CA GLY A 134 15.05 -3.53 1.89
C GLY A 134 16.48 -3.48 1.37
N PRO A 135 16.67 -3.78 0.07
CA PRO A 135 17.99 -3.78 -0.55
C PRO A 135 18.70 -2.44 -0.33
N HIS A 136 20.00 -2.50 -0.04
CA HIS A 136 20.80 -1.29 0.09
C HIS A 136 20.77 -0.52 -1.23
N ILE A 137 20.68 0.81 -1.18
CA ILE A 137 20.57 1.64 -2.39
C ILE A 137 21.75 1.40 -3.35
N SER A 138 22.92 0.99 -2.84
CA SER A 138 24.08 0.62 -3.67
C SER A 138 24.02 -0.79 -4.27
N SER A 139 23.18 -1.68 -3.74
CA SER A 139 23.00 -3.06 -4.22
C SER A 139 21.85 -3.19 -5.20
N LEU A 140 20.97 -2.18 -5.32
CA LEU A 140 20.15 -2.10 -6.51
C LEU A 140 21.12 -2.11 -7.70
N PRO A 141 20.92 -2.99 -8.69
CA PRO A 141 21.65 -2.82 -9.92
C PRO A 141 21.49 -1.35 -10.28
N THR A 142 22.61 -0.67 -10.48
CA THR A 142 22.57 0.47 -11.37
C THR A 142 22.01 -0.16 -12.63
N ILE A 143 20.68 -0.11 -12.81
CA ILE A 143 20.00 -0.51 -14.05
C ILE A 143 20.97 0.02 -15.10
N GLY A 144 21.48 -0.84 -15.98
CA GLY A 144 22.64 -0.55 -16.83
C GLY A 144 22.42 0.70 -17.69
N ILE A 145 22.55 1.88 -17.08
CA ILE A 145 22.07 3.14 -17.62
C ILE A 145 23.33 3.97 -17.81
N GLY A 146 23.87 3.93 -19.02
CA GLY A 146 24.97 4.77 -19.49
C GLY A 146 24.51 6.14 -20.01
N GLY A 147 23.44 6.72 -19.47
CA GLY A 147 22.87 8.00 -19.94
C GLY A 147 22.95 9.14 -18.92
N SER A 148 23.01 10.39 -19.39
CA SER A 148 22.94 11.61 -18.56
C SER A 148 21.71 11.57 -17.64
N SER A 149 21.89 11.95 -16.37
CA SER A 149 20.84 11.98 -15.35
C SER A 149 19.62 12.83 -15.73
N ALA A 150 19.80 13.90 -16.50
CA ALA A 150 18.71 14.74 -16.98
C ALA A 150 17.75 13.99 -17.92
N GLN A 151 18.29 13.17 -18.83
CA GLN A 151 17.47 12.36 -19.72
C GLN A 151 16.65 11.33 -18.94
N ARG A 152 17.21 10.79 -17.85
CA ARG A 152 16.50 9.83 -16.97
C ARG A 152 15.33 10.49 -16.25
N LEU A 153 15.54 11.67 -15.67
CA LEU A 153 14.49 12.41 -14.98
C LEU A 153 13.38 12.87 -15.93
N LYS A 154 13.72 13.15 -17.19
CA LYS A 154 12.72 13.37 -18.25
C LYS A 154 11.90 12.11 -18.53
N VAL A 155 12.53 10.97 -18.77
CA VAL A 155 11.82 9.70 -19.02
C VAL A 155 10.90 9.33 -17.84
N LEU A 156 11.36 9.53 -16.61
CA LEU A 156 10.54 9.30 -15.40
C LEU A 156 9.33 10.25 -15.35
N ARG A 157 9.53 11.55 -15.61
CA ARG A 157 8.44 12.54 -15.67
C ARG A 157 7.39 12.11 -16.70
N ASP A 158 7.82 11.71 -17.89
CA ASP A 158 6.93 11.32 -18.98
C ASP A 158 6.17 10.03 -18.63
N CYS A 159 6.85 9.04 -18.05
CA CYS A 159 6.24 7.79 -17.57
C CYS A 159 5.15 8.05 -16.52
N VAL A 160 5.46 8.84 -15.49
CA VAL A 160 4.50 9.21 -14.43
C VAL A 160 3.29 9.93 -15.03
N SER A 161 3.51 10.84 -15.98
CA SER A 161 2.43 11.55 -16.68
C SER A 161 1.53 10.56 -17.44
N CYS A 162 2.11 9.60 -18.17
CA CYS A 162 1.34 8.57 -18.87
C CYS A 162 0.51 7.69 -17.91
N ILE A 163 1.02 7.38 -16.72
CA ILE A 163 0.27 6.60 -15.72
C ILE A 163 -0.97 7.39 -15.27
N PHE A 164 -0.80 8.67 -14.90
CA PHE A 164 -1.93 9.51 -14.48
C PHE A 164 -2.94 9.78 -15.61
N GLU A 165 -2.48 9.80 -16.86
CA GLU A 165 -3.35 9.87 -18.04
C GLU A 165 -3.98 8.52 -18.44
N SER A 166 -3.79 7.46 -17.64
CA SER A 166 -4.26 6.09 -17.93
C SER A 166 -3.71 5.49 -19.24
N LYS A 167 -2.59 6.02 -19.75
CA LYS A 167 -1.87 5.54 -20.94
C LYS A 167 -0.82 4.48 -20.56
N ILE A 168 -1.26 3.38 -19.95
CA ILE A 168 -0.38 2.35 -19.39
C ILE A 168 0.55 1.72 -20.45
N SER A 169 0.06 1.53 -21.68
CA SER A 169 0.87 1.01 -22.79
C SER A 169 2.05 1.93 -23.13
N ASP A 170 1.88 3.24 -23.02
CA ASP A 170 2.94 4.21 -23.32
C ASP A 170 3.93 4.33 -22.14
N ALA A 171 3.44 4.26 -20.91
CA ALA A 171 4.30 4.16 -19.71
C ALA A 171 5.19 2.90 -19.76
N ARG A 172 4.70 1.78 -20.30
CA ARG A 172 5.51 0.57 -20.45
C ARG A 172 6.65 0.73 -21.47
N LYS A 173 6.47 1.57 -22.50
CA LYS A 173 7.51 1.85 -23.51
C LYS A 173 8.67 2.68 -22.97
N THR A 174 8.47 3.39 -21.86
CA THR A 174 9.54 4.20 -21.24
C THR A 174 10.56 3.37 -20.46
N PHE A 175 10.30 2.09 -20.20
CA PHE A 175 11.30 1.18 -19.62
C PHE A 175 12.15 0.56 -20.73
N PRO A 176 13.49 0.53 -20.61
CA PRO A 176 14.33 -0.22 -21.53
C PRO A 176 13.95 -1.70 -21.48
N ALA A 177 13.85 -2.33 -22.66
CA ALA A 177 13.52 -3.74 -22.85
C ALA A 177 14.57 -4.68 -22.25
#